data_AF-H3GXX0-F1
#
_entry.id   AF-H3GXX0-F1
#
_cell.length_a   1.000
_cell.length_b   1.000
_cell.length_c   1.000
_cell.angle_alpha   90.00
_cell.angle_beta   90.00
_cell.angle_gamma   90.00
#
_symmetry.space_group_name_H-M   'P 1'
#
loop_
_entity.id
_entity.type
_entity.pdbx_description
1 polymer ?
#
loop_
_entity_poly.entity_id
_entity_poly.type
_entity_poly.pdbx_seq_one_letter_code
_entity_poly.pdbx_strand_id
1 'polypeptide(L)'
;MVTWLHENRSEGCTTAAMDGAASNGHLYIVKFLHANRSEGCTTAAMDGAVGNSHVAVARWLHQNRSEGCTTAAMDNAAGQGYLAAVKWLDGNRSAGCSPAAMINAASKGYLDVVKYLHTNVNQRATDTAIIAAAENGHLRVVEYLHENRSDDCGADAIIRAKKNGHSTVAEFLLKHEDCRVAYEVEHAKSLAEGRAAAIEKAWQFLWLVLLTFRLFPQALVGIFLPNSGHGSASGVEPLVTETRARAEMEARIRAEEEASIRSKEEARIRAEVEASIRAETKMNTLSEKEERSRCEQLEEEIRAGIRAEMQNTVEEKMRAEIRAELLGEDKKQAEVAVCD
;
A
#
# COMPACT_ATOMS: atom_id res chain seq x y z
N MET A 1 5.64 47.92 -2.18
CA MET A 1 6.30 47.39 -0.97
C MET A 1 7.62 46.70 -1.30
N VAL A 2 7.64 45.63 -2.13
CA VAL A 2 8.89 44.92 -2.47
C VAL A 2 9.93 45.82 -3.16
N THR A 3 9.51 46.69 -4.07
CA THR A 3 10.38 47.70 -4.71
C THR A 3 10.98 48.68 -3.70
N TRP A 4 10.16 49.19 -2.78
CA TRP A 4 10.61 50.10 -1.73
C TRP A 4 11.63 49.45 -0.81
N LEU A 5 11.40 48.21 -0.37
CA LEU A 5 12.36 47.47 0.47
C LEU A 5 13.68 47.26 -0.26
N HIS A 6 13.64 46.92 -1.54
CA HIS A 6 14.84 46.76 -2.36
C HIS A 6 15.68 48.04 -2.48
N GLU A 7 15.04 49.21 -2.58
CA GLU A 7 15.70 50.51 -2.73
C GLU A 7 16.21 51.09 -1.40
N ASN A 8 15.57 50.75 -0.27
CA ASN A 8 15.78 51.42 1.02
C ASN A 8 16.46 50.54 2.08
N ARG A 9 16.77 49.27 1.77
CA ARG A 9 17.33 48.31 2.73
C ARG A 9 18.49 47.50 2.15
N SER A 10 19.47 47.18 2.99
CA SER A 10 20.69 46.44 2.59
C SER A 10 20.70 44.97 3.05
N GLU A 11 19.72 44.53 3.84
CA GLU A 11 19.70 43.21 4.48
C GLU A 11 19.45 42.01 3.52
N GLY A 12 19.47 42.23 2.20
CA GLY A 12 19.37 41.17 1.17
C GLY A 12 18.02 40.45 1.15
N CYS A 13 17.86 39.48 0.24
CA CYS A 13 16.76 38.53 0.30
C CYS A 13 17.30 37.08 0.29
N THR A 14 16.42 36.11 0.47
CA THR A 14 16.77 34.69 0.30
C THR A 14 15.93 34.11 -0.83
N THR A 15 16.27 32.90 -1.28
CA THR A 15 15.47 32.16 -2.27
C THR A 15 14.00 32.04 -1.88
N ALA A 16 13.69 32.04 -0.57
CA ALA A 16 12.33 32.00 -0.03
C ALA A 16 11.46 33.18 -0.50
N ALA A 17 12.04 34.33 -0.84
CA ALA A 17 11.29 35.47 -1.36
C ALA A 17 10.71 35.16 -2.75
N MET A 18 11.50 34.55 -3.64
CA MET A 18 11.04 34.16 -4.96
C MET A 18 10.15 32.91 -4.90
N ASP A 19 10.50 31.94 -4.06
CA ASP A 19 9.71 30.72 -3.85
C ASP A 19 8.30 31.04 -3.33
N GLY A 20 8.20 31.92 -2.33
CA GLY A 20 6.94 32.38 -1.77
C GLY A 20 6.14 33.23 -2.77
N ALA A 21 6.79 34.14 -3.50
CA ALA A 21 6.12 34.92 -4.53
C ALA A 21 5.55 34.02 -5.64
N ALA A 22 6.30 32.98 -6.04
CA ALA A 22 5.87 32.03 -7.05
C ALA A 22 4.70 31.16 -6.57
N SER A 23 4.78 30.65 -5.34
CA SER A 23 3.74 29.83 -4.72
C SER A 23 2.41 30.56 -4.54
N ASN A 24 2.44 31.90 -4.43
CA ASN A 24 1.25 32.75 -4.32
C ASN A 24 0.82 33.39 -5.65
N GLY A 25 1.46 33.01 -6.77
CA GLY A 25 1.04 33.47 -8.10
C GLY A 25 1.44 34.90 -8.45
N HIS A 26 2.35 35.52 -7.70
CA HIS A 26 2.76 36.90 -7.89
C HIS A 26 3.81 37.05 -9.00
N LEU A 27 3.41 36.80 -10.25
CA LEU A 27 4.30 36.83 -11.43
C LEU A 27 5.11 38.12 -11.55
N TYR A 28 4.50 39.27 -11.26
CA TYR A 28 5.21 40.56 -11.29
C TYR A 28 6.37 40.60 -10.29
N ILE A 29 6.13 40.11 -9.06
CA ILE A 29 7.16 40.06 -8.01
C ILE A 29 8.26 39.06 -8.41
N VAL A 30 7.90 37.91 -8.98
CA VAL A 30 8.87 36.92 -9.48
C VAL A 30 9.78 37.52 -10.55
N LYS A 31 9.21 38.22 -11.55
CA LYS A 31 9.99 38.92 -12.58
C LYS A 31 10.89 40.01 -11.99
N PHE A 32 10.37 40.79 -11.05
CA PHE A 32 11.12 41.83 -10.37
C PHE A 32 12.32 41.25 -9.61
N LEU A 33 12.10 40.21 -8.81
CA LEU A 33 13.16 39.54 -8.06
C LEU A 33 14.19 38.94 -9.01
N HIS A 34 13.78 38.28 -10.08
CA HIS A 34 14.74 37.72 -11.06
C HIS A 34 15.61 38.77 -11.74
N ALA A 35 15.04 39.93 -12.10
CA ALA A 35 15.78 40.98 -12.80
C ALA A 35 16.72 41.78 -11.89
N ASN A 36 16.43 41.86 -10.59
CA ASN A 36 17.11 42.80 -9.67
C ASN A 36 17.89 42.11 -8.54
N ARG A 37 17.76 40.79 -8.37
CA ARG A 37 18.36 40.00 -7.29
C ARG A 37 19.07 38.75 -7.85
N SER A 38 20.11 38.28 -7.17
CA SER A 38 20.97 37.18 -7.63
C SER A 38 20.76 35.88 -6.84
N GLU A 39 19.99 35.92 -5.76
CA GLU A 39 19.73 34.79 -4.87
C GLU A 39 18.96 33.65 -5.55
N GLY A 40 18.12 33.98 -6.55
CA GLY A 40 17.39 33.01 -7.36
C GLY A 40 16.18 32.38 -6.64
N CYS A 41 15.79 31.18 -7.09
CA CYS A 41 14.74 30.37 -6.50
C CYS A 41 15.22 28.93 -6.27
N THR A 42 14.39 28.11 -5.64
CA THR A 42 14.57 26.67 -5.56
C THR A 42 13.48 25.95 -6.37
N THR A 43 13.49 24.61 -6.37
CA THR A 43 12.38 23.82 -6.94
C THR A 43 11.04 24.13 -6.28
N ALA A 44 11.04 24.63 -5.03
CA ALA A 44 9.83 25.01 -4.31
C ALA A 44 9.03 26.12 -5.02
N ALA A 45 9.70 27.01 -5.77
CA ALA A 45 9.00 28.02 -6.57
C ALA A 45 8.07 27.39 -7.60
N MET A 46 8.57 26.42 -8.38
CA MET A 46 7.77 25.76 -9.41
C MET A 46 6.78 24.77 -8.81
N ASP A 47 7.20 24.01 -7.79
CA ASP A 47 6.34 23.05 -7.09
C ASP A 47 5.12 23.75 -6.47
N GLY A 48 5.34 24.88 -5.78
CA GLY A 48 4.28 25.69 -5.21
C GLY A 48 3.43 26.41 -6.26
N ALA A 49 4.04 26.97 -7.29
CA ALA A 49 3.29 27.61 -8.37
C ALA A 49 2.34 26.64 -9.07
N VAL A 50 2.80 25.42 -9.38
CA VAL A 50 1.96 24.39 -10.01
C VAL A 50 0.94 23.82 -9.01
N GLY A 51 1.36 23.51 -7.78
CA GLY A 51 0.50 22.99 -6.72
C GLY A 51 -0.66 23.93 -6.36
N ASN A 52 -0.52 25.23 -6.62
CA ASN A 52 -1.56 26.26 -6.43
C ASN A 52 -2.19 26.77 -7.75
N SER A 53 -2.02 26.05 -8.87
CA SER A 53 -2.61 26.39 -10.18
C SER A 53 -2.12 27.70 -10.82
N HIS A 54 -0.98 28.23 -10.39
CA HIS A 54 -0.36 29.42 -10.98
C HIS A 54 0.48 29.08 -12.22
N VAL A 55 -0.17 28.51 -13.23
CA VAL A 55 0.48 28.03 -14.47
C VAL A 55 1.26 29.13 -15.20
N ALA A 56 0.81 30.40 -15.13
CA ALA A 56 1.53 31.52 -15.72
C ALA A 56 2.91 31.75 -15.07
N VAL A 57 3.01 31.59 -13.75
CA VAL A 57 4.27 31.64 -13.02
C VAL A 57 5.12 30.43 -13.35
N ALA A 58 4.54 29.22 -13.35
CA ALA A 58 5.25 27.99 -13.67
C ALA A 58 5.86 28.03 -15.09
N ARG A 59 5.11 28.51 -16.09
CA ARG A 59 5.60 28.73 -17.46
C ARG A 59 6.76 29.70 -17.51
N TRP A 60 6.64 30.82 -16.79
CA TRP A 60 7.69 31.83 -16.78
C TRP A 60 8.95 31.29 -16.10
N LEU A 61 8.83 30.60 -14.96
CA LEU A 61 9.96 29.96 -14.29
C LEU A 61 10.61 28.92 -15.20
N HIS A 62 9.82 28.08 -15.88
CA HIS A 62 10.35 27.07 -16.80
C HIS A 62 11.15 27.66 -17.96
N GLN A 63 10.77 28.85 -18.46
CA GLN A 63 11.45 29.51 -19.57
C GLN A 63 12.70 30.29 -19.15
N ASN A 64 12.78 30.74 -17.89
CA ASN A 64 13.80 31.71 -17.45
C ASN A 64 14.73 31.16 -16.34
N ARG A 65 14.44 29.98 -15.80
CA ARG A 65 15.15 29.35 -14.68
C ARG A 65 15.44 27.88 -14.98
N SER A 66 16.47 27.32 -14.33
CA SER A 66 16.98 25.97 -14.59
C SER A 66 16.77 24.99 -13.42
N GLU A 67 16.30 25.48 -12.28
CA GLU A 67 16.07 24.70 -11.06
C GLU A 67 15.01 23.61 -11.27
N GLY A 68 13.98 23.91 -12.07
CA GLY A 68 12.93 22.97 -12.41
C GLY A 68 11.94 22.73 -11.28
N CYS A 69 11.41 21.51 -11.24
CA CYS A 69 10.39 21.05 -10.29
C CYS A 69 10.69 19.61 -9.86
N THR A 70 10.12 19.21 -8.73
CA THR A 70 10.13 17.84 -8.22
C THR A 70 8.82 17.12 -8.56
N THR A 71 8.70 15.84 -8.17
CA THR A 71 7.44 15.09 -8.27
C THR A 71 6.32 15.73 -7.44
N ALA A 72 6.66 16.51 -6.40
CA ALA A 72 5.68 17.21 -5.57
C ALA A 72 4.82 18.19 -6.37
N ALA A 73 5.33 18.78 -7.45
CA ALA A 73 4.54 19.63 -8.34
C ALA A 73 3.35 18.86 -8.93
N MET A 74 3.61 17.66 -9.47
CA MET A 74 2.60 16.80 -10.09
C MET A 74 1.66 16.21 -9.04
N ASP A 75 2.22 15.73 -7.93
CA ASP A 75 1.45 15.13 -6.83
C ASP A 75 0.48 16.13 -6.19
N ASN A 76 0.93 17.37 -5.97
CA ASN A 76 0.10 18.45 -5.43
C ASN A 76 -0.94 18.91 -6.45
N ALA A 77 -0.57 19.10 -7.72
CA ALA A 77 -1.52 19.49 -8.75
C ALA A 77 -2.62 18.43 -8.94
N ALA A 78 -2.24 17.15 -8.95
CA ALA A 78 -3.18 16.04 -9.02
C ALA A 78 -4.10 16.00 -7.79
N GLY A 79 -3.51 16.13 -6.60
CA GLY A 79 -4.22 16.20 -5.33
C GLY A 79 -5.09 17.45 -5.17
N GLN A 80 -5.04 18.45 -6.04
CA GLN A 80 -5.94 19.60 -6.01
C GLN A 80 -6.91 19.64 -7.21
N GLY A 81 -6.87 18.62 -8.09
CA GLY A 81 -7.74 18.55 -9.25
C GLY A 81 -7.32 19.50 -10.38
N TYR A 82 -6.08 20.01 -10.36
CA TYR A 82 -5.61 20.98 -11.35
C TYR A 82 -5.14 20.31 -12.65
N LEU A 83 -6.09 19.73 -13.39
CA LEU A 83 -5.83 18.99 -14.63
C LEU A 83 -5.00 19.79 -15.66
N ALA A 84 -5.23 21.10 -15.78
CA ALA A 84 -4.48 21.96 -16.69
C ALA A 84 -2.99 22.05 -16.31
N ALA A 85 -2.69 22.07 -15.00
CA ALA A 85 -1.33 22.11 -14.49
C ALA A 85 -0.65 20.74 -14.62
N VAL A 86 -1.38 19.64 -14.38
CA VAL A 86 -0.93 18.26 -14.62
C VAL A 86 -0.54 18.06 -16.10
N LYS A 87 -1.43 18.42 -17.04
CA LYS A 87 -1.15 18.37 -18.49
C LYS A 87 0.07 19.19 -18.88
N TRP A 88 0.21 20.37 -18.29
CA TRP A 88 1.34 21.24 -18.57
C TRP A 88 2.65 20.63 -18.07
N LEU A 89 2.68 20.07 -16.86
CA LEU A 89 3.86 19.39 -16.32
C LEU A 89 4.26 18.19 -17.18
N ASP A 90 3.31 17.33 -17.52
CA ASP A 90 3.52 16.12 -18.31
C ASP A 90 4.16 16.42 -19.68
N GLY A 91 3.67 17.47 -20.38
CA GLY A 91 4.21 17.86 -21.67
C GLY A 91 5.53 18.65 -21.63
N ASN A 92 5.96 19.17 -20.47
CA ASN A 92 7.11 20.10 -20.38
C ASN A 92 8.22 19.65 -19.42
N ARG A 93 8.00 18.62 -18.60
CA ARG A 93 8.92 18.21 -17.53
C ARG A 93 8.99 16.69 -17.40
N SER A 94 10.20 16.17 -17.21
CA SER A 94 10.47 14.73 -17.03
C SER A 94 10.50 14.28 -15.56
N ALA A 95 10.15 15.15 -14.61
CA ALA A 95 10.18 14.82 -13.18
C ALA A 95 9.20 13.68 -12.81
N GLY A 96 8.14 13.48 -13.60
CA GLY A 96 7.15 12.42 -13.41
C GLY A 96 6.19 12.68 -12.23
N CYS A 97 5.43 11.65 -11.88
CA CYS A 97 4.59 11.61 -10.69
C CYS A 97 5.04 10.48 -9.76
N SER A 98 4.72 10.62 -8.47
CA SER A 98 4.77 9.47 -7.56
C SER A 98 3.38 8.79 -7.50
N PRO A 99 3.27 7.59 -6.89
CA PRO A 99 1.96 6.99 -6.61
C PRO A 99 1.04 7.89 -5.78
N ALA A 100 1.59 8.84 -5.02
CA ALA A 100 0.80 9.80 -4.25
C ALA A 100 -0.09 10.69 -5.14
N ALA A 101 0.31 11.00 -6.38
CA ALA A 101 -0.55 11.74 -7.31
C ALA A 101 -1.89 11.03 -7.55
N MET A 102 -1.84 9.73 -7.83
CA MET A 102 -3.02 8.91 -8.08
C MET A 102 -3.87 8.78 -6.81
N ILE A 103 -3.24 8.49 -5.67
CA ILE A 103 -3.91 8.31 -4.38
C ILE A 103 -4.60 9.61 -3.94
N ASN A 104 -3.93 10.76 -4.04
CA ASN A 104 -4.47 12.07 -3.64
C ASN A 104 -5.60 12.53 -4.57
N ALA A 105 -5.48 12.28 -5.88
CA ALA A 105 -6.55 12.58 -6.83
C ALA A 105 -7.77 11.68 -6.57
N ALA A 106 -7.53 10.40 -6.28
CA ALA A 106 -8.58 9.42 -6.01
C ALA A 106 -9.30 9.68 -4.68
N SER A 107 -8.57 10.04 -3.62
CA SER A 107 -9.12 10.35 -2.30
C SER A 107 -10.01 11.59 -2.26
N LYS A 108 -9.85 12.51 -3.22
CA LYS A 108 -10.69 13.70 -3.39
C LYS A 108 -11.72 13.60 -4.51
N GLY A 109 -11.72 12.49 -5.26
CA GLY A 109 -12.74 12.22 -6.28
C GLY A 109 -12.49 12.90 -7.63
N TYR A 110 -11.27 13.33 -7.93
CA TYR A 110 -10.91 13.98 -9.20
C TYR A 110 -10.74 12.96 -10.33
N LEU A 111 -11.88 12.45 -10.83
CA LEU A 111 -11.93 11.41 -11.87
C LEU A 111 -11.18 11.80 -13.16
N ASP A 112 -11.28 13.06 -13.57
CA ASP A 112 -10.62 13.57 -14.76
C ASP A 112 -9.09 13.53 -14.65
N VAL A 113 -8.56 13.88 -13.47
CA VAL A 113 -7.13 13.74 -13.15
C VAL A 113 -6.72 12.27 -13.06
N VAL A 114 -7.50 11.44 -12.36
CA VAL A 114 -7.23 9.99 -12.24
C VAL A 114 -7.16 9.32 -13.62
N LYS A 115 -8.13 9.63 -14.50
CA LYS A 115 -8.11 9.16 -15.89
C LYS A 115 -6.85 9.60 -16.61
N TYR A 116 -6.52 10.89 -16.53
CA TYR A 116 -5.35 11.42 -17.20
C TYR A 116 -4.04 10.77 -16.74
N LEU A 117 -3.85 10.63 -15.42
CA LEU A 117 -2.67 9.99 -14.83
C LEU A 117 -2.56 8.52 -15.23
N HIS A 118 -3.68 7.81 -15.29
CA HIS A 118 -3.69 6.41 -15.68
C HIS A 118 -3.38 6.23 -17.17
N THR A 119 -4.04 6.97 -18.05
CA THR A 119 -3.94 6.74 -19.51
C THR A 119 -2.73 7.39 -20.17
N ASN A 120 -2.31 8.58 -19.72
CA ASN A 120 -1.25 9.35 -20.38
C ASN A 120 0.09 9.18 -19.68
N VAL A 121 0.08 9.24 -18.34
CA VAL A 121 1.30 9.10 -17.53
C VAL A 121 1.61 7.62 -17.25
N ASN A 122 0.72 6.70 -17.65
CA ASN A 122 0.83 5.26 -17.43
C ASN A 122 1.01 4.88 -15.95
N GLN A 123 0.40 5.67 -15.06
CA GLN A 123 0.47 5.42 -13.63
C GLN A 123 -0.44 4.25 -13.27
N ARG A 124 0.11 3.29 -12.51
CA ARG A 124 -0.62 2.09 -12.09
C ARG A 124 -1.81 2.43 -11.20
N ALA A 125 -2.92 1.75 -11.44
CA ALA A 125 -4.09 1.78 -10.57
C ALA A 125 -3.83 0.83 -9.39
N THR A 126 -3.31 1.40 -8.30
CA THR A 126 -3.00 0.65 -7.08
C THR A 126 -4.25 0.41 -6.23
N ASP A 127 -4.24 -0.68 -5.48
CA ASP A 127 -5.22 -1.00 -4.44
C ASP A 127 -5.42 0.17 -3.46
N THR A 128 -4.34 0.83 -3.05
CA THR A 128 -4.33 2.00 -2.16
C THR A 128 -5.12 3.18 -2.71
N ALA A 129 -5.10 3.41 -4.03
CA ALA A 129 -5.90 4.46 -4.66
C ALA A 129 -7.39 4.12 -4.64
N ILE A 130 -7.75 2.85 -4.88
CA ILE A 130 -9.14 2.35 -4.77
C ILE A 130 -9.63 2.47 -3.32
N ILE A 131 -8.81 2.06 -2.36
CA ILE A 131 -9.09 2.15 -0.92
C ILE A 131 -9.35 3.61 -0.52
N ALA A 132 -8.48 4.54 -0.93
CA ALA A 132 -8.63 5.95 -0.59
C ALA A 132 -9.89 6.58 -1.22
N ALA A 133 -10.21 6.22 -2.46
CA ALA A 133 -11.47 6.64 -3.10
C ALA A 133 -12.70 6.05 -2.40
N ALA A 134 -12.62 4.79 -1.97
CA ALA A 134 -13.71 4.10 -1.29
C ALA A 134 -13.95 4.63 0.13
N GLU A 135 -12.87 4.96 0.84
CA GLU A 135 -12.91 5.59 2.16
C GLU A 135 -13.61 6.95 2.14
N ASN A 136 -13.53 7.70 1.03
CA ASN A 136 -14.16 9.01 0.85
C ASN A 136 -15.46 8.95 0.02
N GLY A 137 -15.92 7.76 -0.38
CA GLY A 137 -17.20 7.57 -1.05
C GLY A 137 -17.22 7.97 -2.53
N HIS A 138 -16.07 8.04 -3.19
CA HIS A 138 -15.97 8.46 -4.59
C HIS A 138 -16.27 7.32 -5.57
N LEU A 139 -17.54 6.92 -5.66
CA LEU A 139 -18.00 5.78 -6.48
C LEU A 139 -17.46 5.80 -7.92
N ARG A 140 -17.56 6.94 -8.62
CA ARG A 140 -17.11 7.04 -10.03
C ARG A 140 -15.61 6.80 -10.21
N VAL A 141 -14.81 7.14 -9.21
CA VAL A 141 -13.37 6.87 -9.22
C VAL A 141 -13.12 5.40 -8.93
N VAL A 142 -13.83 4.83 -7.96
CA VAL A 142 -13.76 3.39 -7.65
C VAL A 142 -14.15 2.54 -8.85
N GLU A 143 -15.24 2.87 -9.56
CA GLU A 143 -15.66 2.21 -10.79
C GLU A 143 -14.53 2.20 -11.82
N TYR A 144 -13.98 3.37 -12.12
CA TYR A 144 -12.90 3.50 -13.10
C TYR A 144 -11.62 2.75 -12.70
N LEU A 145 -11.19 2.88 -11.45
CA LEU A 145 -9.97 2.21 -10.98
C LEU A 145 -10.16 0.70 -10.87
N HIS A 146 -11.35 0.22 -10.50
CA HIS A 146 -11.66 -1.20 -10.42
C HIS A 146 -11.65 -1.87 -11.80
N GLU A 147 -12.16 -1.19 -12.83
CA GLU A 147 -12.09 -1.66 -14.23
C GLU A 147 -10.67 -1.72 -14.78
N ASN A 148 -9.74 -0.90 -14.25
CA ASN A 148 -8.39 -0.74 -14.78
C ASN A 148 -7.28 -1.13 -13.79
N ARG A 149 -7.63 -1.91 -12.76
CA ARG A 149 -6.68 -2.34 -11.72
C ARG A 149 -5.64 -3.31 -12.26
N SER A 150 -4.42 -3.24 -11.71
CA SER A 150 -3.38 -4.24 -11.95
C SER A 150 -3.39 -5.38 -10.91
N ASP A 151 -3.97 -5.12 -9.74
CA ASP A 151 -3.83 -5.97 -8.56
C ASP A 151 -5.20 -6.52 -8.10
N ASP A 152 -5.18 -7.59 -7.31
CA ASP A 152 -6.39 -8.23 -6.77
C ASP A 152 -7.17 -7.30 -5.82
N CYS A 153 -8.49 -7.54 -5.68
CA CYS A 153 -9.32 -6.72 -4.80
C CYS A 153 -8.99 -6.94 -3.32
N GLY A 154 -8.59 -5.88 -2.61
CA GLY A 154 -8.48 -5.91 -1.15
C GLY A 154 -9.83 -5.73 -0.45
N ALA A 155 -10.09 -6.52 0.59
CA ALA A 155 -11.26 -6.38 1.48
C ALA A 155 -11.34 -4.98 2.15
N ASP A 156 -10.18 -4.37 2.32
CA ASP A 156 -9.92 -3.07 2.92
C ASP A 156 -10.78 -1.93 2.36
N ALA A 157 -11.00 -1.91 1.04
CA ALA A 157 -11.81 -0.88 0.40
C ALA A 157 -13.28 -0.96 0.86
N ILE A 158 -13.84 -2.17 0.95
CA ILE A 158 -15.21 -2.41 1.43
C ILE A 158 -15.33 -2.08 2.91
N ILE A 159 -14.35 -2.50 3.73
CA ILE A 159 -14.36 -2.27 5.18
C ILE A 159 -14.34 -0.76 5.47
N ARG A 160 -13.43 0.00 4.84
CA ARG A 160 -13.34 1.46 5.05
C ARG A 160 -14.58 2.18 4.52
N ALA A 161 -15.09 1.81 3.34
CA ALA A 161 -16.33 2.37 2.80
C ALA A 161 -17.51 2.17 3.77
N LYS A 162 -17.70 0.96 4.32
CA LYS A 162 -18.75 0.68 5.31
C LYS A 162 -18.55 1.48 6.60
N LYS A 163 -17.32 1.54 7.13
CA LYS A 163 -17.00 2.28 8.35
C LYS A 163 -17.34 3.78 8.24
N ASN A 164 -17.12 4.37 7.06
CA ASN A 164 -17.41 5.79 6.80
C ASN A 164 -18.83 6.04 6.26
N GLY A 165 -19.68 5.01 6.15
CA GLY A 165 -21.08 5.13 5.73
C GLY A 165 -21.29 5.25 4.21
N HIS A 166 -20.29 4.90 3.40
CA HIS A 166 -20.38 4.93 1.94
C HIS A 166 -20.94 3.62 1.37
N SER A 167 -22.21 3.34 1.68
CA SER A 167 -22.89 2.09 1.29
C SER A 167 -22.91 1.86 -0.22
N THR A 168 -23.04 2.91 -1.04
CA THR A 168 -23.08 2.80 -2.51
C THR A 168 -21.78 2.20 -3.07
N VAL A 169 -20.63 2.60 -2.51
CA VAL A 169 -19.33 2.06 -2.90
C VAL A 169 -19.17 0.63 -2.41
N ALA A 170 -19.54 0.35 -1.16
CA ALA A 170 -19.47 -1.00 -0.60
C ALA A 170 -20.36 -1.97 -1.38
N GLU A 171 -21.58 -1.57 -1.74
CA GLU A 171 -22.51 -2.34 -2.56
C GLU A 171 -21.97 -2.57 -3.97
N PHE A 172 -21.36 -1.57 -4.60
CA PHE A 172 -20.70 -1.73 -5.89
C PHE A 172 -19.60 -2.79 -5.83
N LEU A 173 -18.67 -2.66 -4.88
CA LEU A 173 -17.56 -3.61 -4.73
C LEU A 173 -18.04 -5.03 -4.39
N LEU A 174 -19.08 -5.19 -3.57
CA LEU A 174 -19.64 -6.51 -3.21
C LEU A 174 -20.35 -7.23 -4.38
N LYS A 175 -20.70 -6.53 -5.46
CA LYS A 175 -21.24 -7.17 -6.67
C LYS A 175 -20.17 -8.01 -7.38
N HIS A 176 -18.90 -7.67 -7.23
CA HIS A 176 -17.79 -8.38 -7.86
C HIS A 176 -17.34 -9.55 -6.97
N GLU A 177 -17.24 -10.74 -7.56
CA GLU A 177 -16.95 -12.02 -6.85
C GLU A 177 -15.65 -11.95 -6.04
N ASP A 178 -14.59 -11.47 -6.69
CA ASP A 178 -13.25 -11.36 -6.14
C ASP A 178 -13.21 -10.44 -4.91
N CYS A 179 -13.86 -9.28 -4.98
CA CYS A 179 -13.99 -8.38 -3.83
C CYS A 179 -14.85 -8.97 -2.71
N ARG A 180 -15.90 -9.72 -3.06
CA ARG A 180 -16.79 -10.36 -2.07
C ARG A 180 -16.08 -11.47 -1.31
N VAL A 181 -15.36 -12.36 -2.01
CA VAL A 181 -14.58 -13.43 -1.38
C VAL A 181 -13.51 -12.85 -0.46
N ALA A 182 -12.77 -11.83 -0.91
CA ALA A 182 -11.79 -11.15 -0.07
C ALA A 182 -12.44 -10.57 1.20
N TYR A 183 -13.59 -9.91 1.06
CA TYR A 183 -14.33 -9.36 2.19
C TYR A 183 -14.79 -10.42 3.20
N GLU A 184 -15.32 -11.55 2.73
CA GLU A 184 -15.81 -12.63 3.60
C GLU A 184 -14.68 -13.25 4.43
N VAL A 185 -13.52 -13.48 3.83
CA VAL A 185 -12.33 -14.01 4.50
C VAL A 185 -11.87 -13.06 5.63
N GLU A 186 -11.70 -11.77 5.32
CA GLU A 186 -11.22 -10.80 6.30
C GLU A 186 -12.27 -10.49 7.39
N HIS A 187 -13.55 -10.49 7.02
CA HIS A 187 -14.65 -10.34 7.98
C HIS A 187 -14.73 -11.54 8.94
N ALA A 188 -14.54 -12.77 8.45
CA ALA A 188 -14.50 -13.96 9.30
C ALA A 188 -13.31 -13.93 10.28
N LYS A 189 -12.15 -13.48 9.80
CA LYS A 189 -10.94 -13.31 10.61
C LYS A 189 -11.15 -12.27 11.72
N SER A 190 -11.63 -11.07 11.39
CA SER A 190 -11.89 -10.02 12.38
C SER A 190 -12.95 -10.43 13.43
N LEU A 191 -13.95 -11.23 13.05
CA LEU A 191 -14.93 -11.78 13.99
C LEU A 191 -14.30 -12.81 14.94
N ALA A 192 -13.40 -13.66 14.45
CA ALA A 192 -12.67 -14.64 15.26
C ALA A 192 -11.73 -13.95 16.25
N GLU A 193 -10.96 -12.95 15.81
CA GLU A 193 -10.10 -12.12 16.66
C GLU A 193 -10.91 -11.38 17.74
N GLY A 194 -12.06 -10.80 17.37
CA GLY A 194 -12.96 -10.14 18.31
C GLY A 194 -13.52 -11.10 19.38
N ARG A 195 -13.89 -12.33 19.00
CA ARG A 195 -14.32 -13.37 19.94
C ARG A 195 -13.19 -13.80 20.88
N ALA A 196 -11.98 -13.99 20.37
CA ALA A 196 -10.82 -14.35 21.18
C ALA A 196 -10.50 -13.26 22.23
N ALA A 197 -10.51 -11.99 21.83
CA ALA A 197 -10.29 -10.86 22.74
C ALA A 197 -11.41 -10.72 23.79
N ALA A 198 -12.67 -10.98 23.42
CA ALA A 198 -13.79 -10.97 24.36
C ALA A 198 -13.68 -12.11 25.39
N ILE A 199 -13.27 -13.31 24.95
CA ILE A 199 -13.00 -14.45 25.82
C ILE A 199 -11.84 -14.14 26.77
N GLU A 200 -10.75 -13.56 26.28
CA GLU A 200 -9.60 -13.15 27.12
C GLU A 200 -10.01 -12.16 28.22
N LYS A 201 -10.79 -11.13 27.86
CA LYS A 201 -11.34 -10.19 28.85
C LYS A 201 -12.26 -10.90 29.84
N ALA A 202 -13.11 -11.82 29.39
CA ALA A 202 -13.99 -12.59 30.27
C ALA A 202 -13.19 -13.45 31.27
N TRP A 203 -12.09 -14.08 30.84
CA TRP A 203 -11.18 -14.81 31.72
C TRP A 203 -10.46 -13.89 32.70
N GLN A 204 -10.03 -12.69 32.29
CA GLN A 204 -9.45 -11.69 33.20
C GLN A 204 -10.46 -11.24 34.27
N PHE A 205 -11.71 -10.99 33.87
CA PHE A 205 -12.79 -10.67 34.80
C PHE A 205 -13.09 -11.82 35.75
N LEU A 206 -13.21 -13.05 35.25
CA LEU A 206 -13.45 -14.24 36.07
C LEU A 206 -12.29 -14.47 37.06
N TRP A 207 -11.05 -14.32 36.61
CA TRP A 207 -9.87 -14.43 37.47
C TRP A 207 -9.89 -13.37 38.58
N LEU A 208 -10.23 -12.11 38.29
CA LEU A 208 -10.39 -11.06 39.29
C LEU A 208 -11.49 -11.39 40.31
N VAL A 209 -12.65 -11.88 39.85
CA VAL A 209 -13.75 -12.32 40.74
C VAL A 209 -13.27 -13.45 41.65
N LEU A 210 -12.65 -14.49 41.10
CA LEU A 210 -12.13 -15.62 41.90
C LEU A 210 -11.03 -15.17 42.87
N LEU A 211 -10.17 -14.24 42.48
CA LEU A 211 -9.15 -13.64 43.34
C LEU A 211 -9.78 -12.90 44.52
N THR A 212 -10.86 -12.14 44.31
CA THR A 212 -11.60 -11.47 45.40
C THR A 212 -12.27 -12.44 46.37
N PHE A 213 -12.87 -13.54 45.87
CA PHE A 213 -13.45 -14.58 46.72
C PHE A 213 -12.38 -15.35 47.51
N ARG A 214 -11.18 -15.52 46.96
CA ARG A 214 -10.05 -16.20 47.62
C ARG A 214 -9.36 -15.34 48.67
N LEU A 215 -9.34 -14.01 48.48
CA LEU A 215 -8.76 -13.04 49.42
C LEU A 215 -9.72 -12.62 50.55
N PHE A 216 -11.02 -12.93 50.45
CA PHE A 216 -12.02 -12.73 51.50
C PHE A 216 -12.56 -14.07 52.04
N PRO A 217 -11.82 -14.82 52.87
CA PRO A 217 -12.42 -15.89 53.66
C PRO A 217 -13.28 -15.28 54.77
N GLN A 218 -14.60 -15.48 54.66
CA GLN A 218 -15.62 -15.45 55.72
C GLN A 218 -15.21 -14.83 57.09
N ALA A 219 -15.05 -13.51 57.16
CA ALA A 219 -14.93 -12.78 58.43
C ALA A 219 -16.29 -12.54 59.12
N LEU A 220 -17.28 -13.43 58.91
CA LEU A 220 -18.66 -13.28 59.41
C LEU A 220 -19.26 -14.56 60.02
N VAL A 221 -18.45 -15.58 60.34
CA VAL A 221 -18.93 -16.76 61.10
C VAL A 221 -18.64 -16.63 62.61
N GLY A 222 -17.93 -15.58 63.05
CA GLY A 222 -17.49 -15.42 64.45
C GLY A 222 -18.38 -14.59 65.39
N ILE A 223 -19.58 -14.15 65.01
CA ILE A 223 -20.36 -13.17 65.81
C ILE A 223 -21.43 -13.81 66.73
N PHE A 224 -21.73 -15.10 66.63
CA PHE A 224 -22.67 -15.75 67.55
C PHE A 224 -22.19 -17.14 67.95
N LEU A 225 -21.45 -17.22 69.06
CA LEU A 225 -21.61 -18.27 70.07
C LEU A 225 -20.86 -17.84 71.35
N PRO A 226 -21.51 -17.75 72.53
CA PRO A 226 -20.87 -17.34 73.76
C PRO A 226 -20.01 -18.44 74.34
N ASN A 227 -18.93 -17.98 74.97
CA ASN A 227 -17.88 -18.73 75.63
C ASN A 227 -18.42 -19.54 76.83
N SER A 228 -18.12 -20.83 76.90
CA SER A 228 -18.13 -21.57 78.17
C SER A 228 -17.30 -22.85 78.12
N GLY A 229 -16.37 -22.97 79.06
CA GLY A 229 -16.15 -24.23 79.77
C GLY A 229 -14.85 -24.98 79.45
N HIS A 230 -14.01 -25.06 80.48
CA HIS A 230 -12.85 -25.95 80.62
C HIS A 230 -13.08 -27.41 80.19
N GLY A 231 -12.03 -28.06 79.70
CA GLY A 231 -11.98 -29.51 79.56
C GLY A 231 -10.69 -30.01 78.92
N SER A 232 -9.79 -30.51 79.76
CA SER A 232 -8.59 -31.28 79.41
C SER A 232 -8.89 -32.56 78.61
N ALA A 233 -8.15 -32.83 77.54
CA ALA A 233 -7.90 -34.17 76.98
C ALA A 233 -6.78 -34.03 75.91
N SER A 234 -5.53 -34.41 76.19
CA SER A 234 -4.94 -35.70 75.81
C SER A 234 -5.21 -36.13 74.36
N GLY A 235 -4.17 -36.03 73.52
CA GLY A 235 -3.87 -36.94 72.41
C GLY A 235 -4.74 -36.85 71.15
N VAL A 236 -4.34 -36.04 70.17
CA VAL A 236 -4.65 -36.29 68.74
C VAL A 236 -3.53 -35.72 67.86
N GLU A 237 -2.43 -36.46 67.70
CA GLU A 237 -1.40 -36.17 66.70
C GLU A 237 -1.15 -37.29 65.65
N PRO A 238 -2.18 -38.01 65.13
CA PRO A 238 -2.00 -38.73 63.85
C PRO A 238 -2.88 -38.27 62.67
N LEU A 239 -3.95 -37.47 62.87
CA LEU A 239 -4.96 -37.23 61.80
C LEU A 239 -4.60 -36.09 60.82
N VAL A 240 -3.82 -35.09 61.26
CA VAL A 240 -3.47 -33.91 60.43
C VAL A 240 -2.34 -34.21 59.44
N THR A 241 -1.45 -35.14 59.79
CA THR A 241 -0.35 -35.58 58.93
C THR A 241 -0.85 -36.48 57.80
N GLU A 242 -1.83 -37.35 58.08
CA GLU A 242 -2.41 -38.27 57.09
C GLU A 242 -3.25 -37.54 56.03
N THR A 243 -4.03 -36.52 56.43
CA THR A 243 -4.81 -35.68 55.52
C THR A 243 -3.92 -34.77 54.65
N ARG A 244 -2.83 -34.24 55.22
CA ARG A 244 -1.83 -33.48 54.46
C ARG A 244 -1.07 -34.35 53.46
N ALA A 245 -0.64 -35.54 53.87
CA ALA A 245 0.04 -36.49 53.00
C ALA A 245 -0.85 -36.93 51.82
N ARG A 246 -2.15 -37.14 52.07
CA ARG A 246 -3.13 -37.45 51.02
C ARG A 246 -3.33 -36.29 50.05
N ALA A 247 -3.43 -35.05 50.54
CA ALA A 247 -3.56 -33.86 49.69
C ALA A 247 -2.29 -33.62 48.84
N GLU A 248 -1.10 -33.83 49.39
CA GLU A 248 0.17 -33.73 48.67
C GLU A 248 0.29 -34.83 47.59
N MET A 249 -0.17 -36.05 47.87
CA MET A 249 -0.21 -37.14 46.89
C MET A 249 -1.21 -36.87 45.76
N GLU A 250 -2.43 -36.42 46.07
CA GLU A 250 -3.43 -36.05 45.07
C GLU A 250 -3.01 -34.84 44.22
N ALA A 251 -2.24 -33.90 44.79
CA ALA A 251 -1.65 -32.80 44.03
C ALA A 251 -0.56 -33.27 43.06
N ARG A 252 0.28 -34.24 43.47
CA ARG A 252 1.30 -34.85 42.59
C ARG A 252 0.67 -35.62 41.44
N ILE A 253 -0.35 -36.44 41.73
CA ILE A 253 -1.07 -37.21 40.70
C ILE A 253 -1.70 -36.26 39.68
N ARG A 254 -2.40 -35.20 40.12
CA ARG A 254 -2.99 -34.20 39.21
C ARG A 254 -1.92 -33.47 38.39
N ALA A 255 -0.81 -33.08 39.00
CA ALA A 255 0.28 -32.41 38.28
C ALA A 255 0.91 -33.32 37.21
N GLU A 256 1.04 -34.61 37.49
CA GLU A 256 1.57 -35.61 36.56
C GLU A 256 0.59 -35.91 35.42
N GLU A 257 -0.70 -36.05 35.72
CA GLU A 257 -1.77 -36.20 34.72
C GLU A 257 -1.86 -34.98 33.81
N GLU A 258 -1.84 -33.76 34.37
CA GLU A 258 -1.82 -32.53 33.58
C GLU A 258 -0.56 -32.41 32.72
N ALA A 259 0.61 -32.78 33.23
CA ALA A 259 1.84 -32.79 32.45
C ALA A 259 1.78 -33.81 31.29
N SER A 260 1.18 -34.98 31.53
CA SER A 260 0.96 -36.02 30.51
C SER A 260 -0.03 -35.55 29.43
N ILE A 261 -1.13 -34.91 29.82
CA ILE A 261 -2.11 -34.34 28.89
C ILE A 261 -1.47 -33.21 28.08
N ARG A 262 -0.76 -32.27 28.71
CA ARG A 262 -0.06 -31.17 28.02
C ARG A 262 0.95 -31.71 27.01
N SER A 263 1.78 -32.68 27.41
CA SER A 263 2.78 -33.28 26.51
C SER A 263 2.15 -33.95 25.28
N LYS A 264 1.06 -34.71 25.48
CA LYS A 264 0.33 -35.38 24.38
C LYS A 264 -0.35 -34.38 23.45
N GLU A 265 -0.99 -33.36 24.01
CA GLU A 265 -1.70 -32.36 23.22
C GLU A 265 -0.73 -31.45 22.46
N GLU A 266 0.38 -31.05 23.09
CA GLU A 266 1.45 -30.34 22.40
C GLU A 266 2.04 -31.17 21.26
N ALA A 267 2.24 -32.48 21.44
CA ALA A 267 2.72 -33.35 20.38
C ALA A 267 1.71 -33.44 19.21
N ARG A 268 0.40 -33.52 19.52
CA ARG A 268 -0.67 -33.54 18.52
C ARG A 268 -0.71 -32.23 17.72
N ILE A 269 -0.72 -31.10 18.41
CA ILE A 269 -0.74 -29.76 17.79
C ILE A 269 0.52 -29.55 16.95
N ARG A 270 1.71 -29.92 17.45
CA ARG A 270 2.96 -29.83 16.67
C ARG A 270 2.88 -30.66 15.39
N ALA A 271 2.38 -31.88 15.46
CA ALA A 271 2.26 -32.75 14.29
C ALA A 271 1.28 -32.18 13.24
N GLU A 272 0.16 -31.59 13.67
CA GLU A 272 -0.84 -30.98 12.79
C GLU A 272 -0.33 -29.69 12.12
N VAL A 273 0.35 -28.83 12.90
CA VAL A 273 0.99 -27.62 12.38
C VAL A 273 2.09 -27.98 11.38
N GLU A 274 2.95 -28.94 11.68
CA GLU A 274 3.97 -29.41 10.74
C GLU A 274 3.37 -30.02 9.47
N ALA A 275 2.27 -30.77 9.57
CA ALA A 275 1.59 -31.32 8.41
C ALA A 275 1.03 -30.22 7.51
N SER A 276 0.46 -29.17 8.10
CA SER A 276 -0.07 -28.01 7.38
C SER A 276 1.04 -27.22 6.68
N ILE A 277 2.14 -26.93 7.38
CA ILE A 277 3.31 -26.26 6.81
C ILE A 277 3.90 -27.09 5.66
N ARG A 278 3.99 -28.42 5.80
CA ARG A 278 4.44 -29.33 4.72
C ARG A 278 3.51 -29.32 3.51
N ALA A 279 2.20 -29.22 3.71
CA ALA A 279 1.24 -29.12 2.62
C ALA A 279 1.37 -27.78 1.87
N GLU A 280 1.50 -26.67 2.60
CA GLU A 280 1.64 -25.33 2.04
C GLU A 280 2.95 -25.17 1.26
N THR A 281 4.08 -25.60 1.84
CA THR A 281 5.38 -25.62 1.14
C THR A 281 5.36 -26.49 -0.13
N LYS A 282 4.65 -27.62 -0.11
CA LYS A 282 4.47 -28.44 -1.31
C LYS A 282 3.65 -27.72 -2.38
N MET A 283 2.60 -26.99 -1.99
CA MET A 283 1.78 -26.21 -2.92
C MET A 283 2.60 -25.05 -3.53
N ASN A 284 3.36 -24.32 -2.72
CA ASN A 284 4.21 -23.22 -3.19
C ASN A 284 5.28 -23.71 -4.17
N THR A 285 5.97 -24.83 -3.86
CA THR A 285 6.96 -25.39 -4.77
C THR A 285 6.37 -25.96 -6.07
N LEU A 286 5.09 -26.37 -6.08
CA LEU A 286 4.38 -26.73 -7.30
C LEU A 286 4.06 -25.48 -8.13
N SER A 287 3.54 -24.42 -7.50
CA SER A 287 3.28 -23.12 -8.15
C SER A 287 4.55 -22.54 -8.77
N GLU A 288 5.66 -22.52 -8.03
CA GLU A 288 6.97 -22.04 -8.52
C GLU A 288 7.48 -22.86 -9.73
N LYS A 289 7.21 -24.19 -9.75
CA LYS A 289 7.57 -25.04 -10.89
C LYS A 289 6.71 -24.74 -12.11
N GLU A 290 5.41 -24.55 -11.93
CA GLU A 290 4.49 -24.20 -13.02
C GLU A 290 4.84 -22.83 -13.61
N GLU A 291 5.15 -21.84 -12.77
CA GLU A 291 5.62 -20.53 -13.20
C GLU A 291 6.96 -20.61 -13.94
N ARG A 292 7.92 -21.40 -13.44
CA ARG A 292 9.20 -21.63 -14.13
C ARG A 292 9.00 -22.25 -15.51
N SER A 293 8.15 -23.28 -15.63
CA SER A 293 7.85 -23.90 -16.92
C SER A 293 7.16 -22.94 -17.90
N ARG A 294 6.26 -22.06 -17.43
CA ARG A 294 5.65 -21.01 -18.26
C ARG A 294 6.68 -19.99 -18.74
N CYS A 295 7.60 -19.56 -17.87
CA CYS A 295 8.70 -18.67 -18.25
C CYS A 295 9.62 -19.32 -19.28
N GLU A 296 9.98 -20.59 -19.13
CA GLU A 296 10.81 -21.32 -20.10
C GLU A 296 10.12 -21.42 -21.47
N GLN A 297 8.82 -21.70 -21.51
CA GLN A 297 8.03 -21.72 -22.75
C GLN A 297 8.00 -20.35 -23.44
N LEU A 298 7.73 -19.27 -22.68
CA LEU A 298 7.73 -17.90 -23.21
C LEU A 298 9.12 -17.48 -23.72
N GLU A 299 10.20 -17.84 -23.02
CA GLU A 299 11.56 -17.58 -23.51
C GLU A 299 11.84 -18.30 -24.82
N GLU A 300 11.37 -19.54 -24.98
CA GLU A 300 11.54 -20.30 -26.22
C GLU A 300 10.75 -19.69 -27.38
N GLU A 301 9.51 -19.25 -27.13
CA GLU A 301 8.68 -18.52 -28.11
C GLU A 301 9.33 -17.21 -28.54
N ILE A 302 9.82 -16.40 -27.61
CA ILE A 302 10.51 -15.13 -27.91
C ILE A 302 11.77 -15.42 -28.74
N ARG A 303 12.59 -16.41 -28.35
CA ARG A 303 13.78 -16.79 -29.12
C ARG A 303 13.42 -17.28 -30.52
N ALA A 304 12.32 -18.03 -30.68
CA ALA A 304 11.84 -18.47 -31.98
C ALA A 304 11.38 -17.28 -32.85
N GLY A 305 10.66 -16.32 -32.25
CA GLY A 305 10.24 -15.08 -32.92
C GLY A 305 11.42 -14.27 -33.42
N ILE A 306 12.43 -14.02 -32.57
CA ILE A 306 13.65 -13.30 -32.95
C ILE A 306 14.38 -14.01 -34.10
N ARG A 307 14.49 -15.35 -34.06
CA ARG A 307 15.10 -16.11 -35.16
C ARG A 307 14.35 -15.92 -36.48
N ALA A 308 13.03 -15.98 -36.45
CA ALA A 308 12.19 -15.80 -37.64
C ALA A 308 12.30 -14.36 -38.21
N GLU A 309 12.28 -13.35 -37.34
CA GLU A 309 12.43 -11.95 -37.75
C GLU A 309 13.81 -11.66 -38.34
N MET A 310 14.88 -12.21 -37.73
CA MET A 310 16.23 -12.13 -38.28
C MET A 310 16.31 -12.82 -39.66
N GLN A 311 15.72 -14.01 -39.81
CA GLN A 311 15.67 -14.70 -41.11
C GLN A 311 14.95 -13.87 -42.17
N ASN A 312 13.77 -13.32 -41.85
CA ASN A 312 13.03 -12.46 -42.76
C ASN A 312 13.84 -11.21 -43.15
N THR A 313 14.50 -10.57 -42.19
CA THR A 313 15.34 -9.38 -42.45
C THR A 313 16.51 -9.70 -43.38
N VAL A 314 17.17 -10.84 -43.16
CA VAL A 314 18.27 -11.30 -44.02
C VAL A 314 17.76 -11.63 -45.42
N GLU A 315 16.63 -12.34 -45.53
CA GLU A 315 16.01 -12.64 -46.82
C GLU A 315 15.60 -11.36 -47.58
N GLU A 316 15.00 -10.38 -46.91
CA GLU A 316 14.62 -9.11 -47.53
C GLU A 316 15.83 -8.32 -48.02
N LYS A 317 16.90 -8.25 -47.21
CA LYS A 317 18.17 -7.61 -47.64
C LYS A 317 18.78 -8.31 -48.85
N MET A 318 18.85 -9.64 -48.83
CA MET A 318 19.40 -10.41 -49.94
C MET A 318 18.56 -10.22 -51.22
N ARG A 319 17.22 -10.22 -51.12
CA ARG A 319 16.33 -9.93 -52.25
C ARG A 319 16.49 -8.50 -52.77
N ALA A 320 16.73 -7.52 -51.90
CA ALA A 320 16.96 -6.14 -52.28
C ALA A 320 18.29 -5.96 -53.02
N GLU A 321 19.36 -6.61 -52.55
CA GLU A 321 20.68 -6.61 -53.19
C GLU A 321 20.62 -7.25 -54.59
N ILE A 322 20.02 -8.44 -54.72
CA ILE A 322 19.85 -9.10 -56.03
C ILE A 322 19.06 -8.20 -57.00
N ARG A 323 18.00 -7.52 -56.52
CA ARG A 323 17.23 -6.59 -57.35
C ARG A 323 18.06 -5.39 -57.81
N ALA A 324 18.94 -4.87 -56.95
CA ALA A 324 19.82 -3.76 -57.28
C ALA A 324 20.89 -4.14 -58.32
N GLU A 325 21.44 -5.36 -58.23
CA GLU A 325 22.39 -5.89 -59.22
C GLU A 325 21.74 -6.04 -60.60
N LEU A 326 20.57 -6.66 -60.69
CA LEU A 326 19.84 -6.83 -61.97
C LEU A 326 19.54 -5.49 -62.65
N LEU A 327 19.07 -4.49 -61.90
CA LEU A 327 18.81 -3.14 -62.44
C LEU A 327 20.11 -2.41 -62.87
N GLY A 328 21.24 -2.74 -62.25
CA GLY A 328 22.55 -2.23 -62.63
C GLY A 328 23.07 -2.84 -63.94
N GLU A 329 22.78 -4.12 -64.19
CA GLU A 329 23.10 -4.79 -65.45
C GLU A 329 22.26 -4.27 -66.62
N ASP A 330 20.95 -4.05 -66.41
CA ASP A 330 20.06 -3.48 -67.42
C ASP A 330 20.50 -2.06 -67.84
N LYS A 331 20.96 -1.24 -66.89
CA LYS A 331 21.50 0.11 -67.20
C LYS A 331 22.80 0.04 -68.02
N LYS A 332 23.70 -0.89 -67.68
CA LYS A 332 24.95 -1.09 -68.46
C LYS A 332 24.65 -1.60 -69.87
N GLN A 333 23.68 -2.50 -70.04
CA GLN A 333 23.25 -2.96 -71.36
C GLN A 333 22.59 -1.85 -72.17
N ALA A 334 21.79 -0.98 -71.53
CA ALA A 334 21.18 0.17 -72.18
C ALA A 334 22.19 1.26 -72.60
N GLU A 335 23.24 1.51 -71.82
CA GLU A 335 24.29 2.48 -72.17
C GLU A 335 25.19 1.98 -73.32
N VAL A 336 25.44 0.67 -73.41
CA VAL A 336 26.18 0.08 -74.54
C VAL A 336 25.36 0.14 -75.83
N ALA A 337 24.03 -0.02 -75.76
CA ALA A 337 23.15 0.04 -76.94
C ALA A 337 22.92 1.44 -77.52
N VAL A 338 23.31 2.51 -76.80
CA VAL A 338 23.18 3.92 -77.28
C VAL A 338 24.47 4.42 -77.96
N CYS A 339 25.56 3.66 -77.86
CA CYS A 339 26.88 4.03 -78.41
C CYS A 339 27.26 3.33 -79.73
N ASP A 340 26.38 2.47 -80.28
CA ASP A 340 26.49 1.84 -81.62
C ASP A 340 25.52 2.47 -82.63
#